data_AF-A0A962VIT1-F1
#
_entry.id   AF-A0A962VIT1-F1
#
_cell.length_a   1.000
_cell.length_b   1.000
_cell.length_c   1.000
_cell.angle_alpha   90.00
_cell.angle_beta   90.00
_cell.angle_gamma   90.00
#
_symmetry.space_group_name_H-M   'P 1'
#
loop_
_entity.id
_entity.type
_entity.pdbx_description
1 polymer ?
#
loop_
_entity_poly.entity_id
_entity_poly.type
_entity_poly.pdbx_seq_one_letter_code
_entity_poly.pdbx_strand_id
1 'polypeptide(L)'
;MVAQRARCDRAPDVYSGSGDAKLPYLGFGLGLRTPHYPEVLAQQPTVDWFEIIAENYFVEGGKPLYYLDAIRRDYPIAIHGVSLSVGGADPLDQAYLAALKQLAERVQPAWLSDHLCWTSQAGQQLHDLLPLPYTEEAVAHVAARVRQVQDYLGRQILLENVSSYVSFRQSQLSEWDFLSAVCAQADCLILLDINN
;
A
#
# COMPACT_ATOMS: atom_id res chain seq x y z
N MET A 1 -35.43 27.42 11.08
CA MET A 1 -36.18 26.51 10.20
C MET A 1 -35.19 25.89 9.22
N VAL A 2 -34.91 24.62 9.45
CA VAL A 2 -34.24 23.59 8.62
C VAL A 2 -33.03 24.02 7.76
N ALA A 3 -31.83 23.65 8.21
CA ALA A 3 -30.76 23.22 7.32
C ALA A 3 -30.42 21.77 7.73
N GLN A 4 -30.76 20.84 6.84
CA GLN A 4 -30.72 19.41 7.04
C GLN A 4 -29.30 18.91 7.36
N ARG A 5 -29.21 18.00 8.33
CA ARG A 5 -28.06 17.12 8.53
C ARG A 5 -27.78 16.38 7.21
N ALA A 6 -26.64 16.65 6.59
CA ALA A 6 -26.09 15.79 5.56
C ALA A 6 -25.66 14.47 6.22
N ARG A 7 -25.99 13.38 5.53
CA ARG A 7 -25.98 12.02 6.04
C ARG A 7 -24.55 11.57 6.31
N CYS A 8 -24.35 11.00 7.50
CA CYS A 8 -23.23 10.12 7.76
C CYS A 8 -23.56 8.80 7.06
N ASP A 9 -23.24 8.72 5.77
CA ASP A 9 -23.23 7.46 5.06
C ASP A 9 -22.01 6.70 5.59
N ARG A 10 -22.26 5.58 6.28
CA ARG A 10 -21.23 4.65 6.76
C ARG A 10 -20.27 4.33 5.60
N ALA A 11 -18.99 4.19 5.93
CA ALA A 11 -18.01 3.59 5.03
C ALA A 11 -18.60 2.30 4.41
N PRO A 12 -18.53 2.13 3.08
CA PRO A 12 -19.13 0.98 2.41
C PRO A 12 -18.51 -0.31 2.97
N ASP A 13 -19.34 -1.34 3.18
CA ASP A 13 -18.87 -2.69 3.57
C ASP A 13 -17.87 -3.21 2.53
N VAL A 14 -16.61 -3.38 2.94
CA VAL A 14 -15.46 -3.52 2.02
C VAL A 14 -15.26 -4.96 1.54
N TYR A 15 -16.01 -5.96 2.02
CA TYR A 15 -15.82 -7.34 1.58
C TYR A 15 -17.13 -8.13 1.56
N SER A 16 -17.73 -8.26 0.38
CA SER A 16 -18.67 -9.34 0.06
C SER A 16 -18.15 -10.11 -1.14
N GLY A 17 -17.73 -11.35 -0.92
CA GLY A 17 -17.14 -12.21 -1.95
C GLY A 17 -18.07 -12.48 -3.13
N SER A 18 -17.60 -12.14 -4.33
CA SER A 18 -17.89 -12.80 -5.61
C SER A 18 -16.99 -12.16 -6.68
N GLY A 19 -16.52 -12.96 -7.64
CA GLY A 19 -15.42 -12.65 -8.58
C GLY A 19 -15.65 -11.57 -9.63
N ASP A 20 -16.09 -10.38 -9.21
CA ASP A 20 -16.07 -9.14 -10.01
C ASP A 20 -16.14 -7.90 -9.09
N ALA A 21 -15.51 -7.98 -7.90
CA ALA A 21 -15.51 -6.90 -6.93
C ALA A 21 -14.64 -5.73 -7.45
N LYS A 22 -15.26 -4.79 -8.15
CA LYS A 22 -14.63 -3.50 -8.46
C LYS A 22 -14.18 -2.85 -7.16
N LEU A 23 -12.90 -2.50 -7.09
CA LEU A 23 -12.35 -1.71 -5.99
C LEU A 23 -13.20 -0.45 -5.78
N PRO A 24 -13.41 -0.01 -4.53
CA PRO A 24 -14.17 1.19 -4.25
C PRO A 24 -13.50 2.39 -4.94
N TYR A 25 -14.24 3.13 -5.76
CA TYR A 25 -13.75 4.41 -6.28
C TYR A 25 -13.78 5.43 -5.13
N LEU A 26 -12.61 5.81 -4.64
CA LEU A 26 -12.49 6.72 -3.51
C LEU A 26 -12.43 8.20 -3.91
N GLY A 27 -12.32 8.54 -5.20
CA GLY A 27 -12.11 9.94 -5.62
C GLY A 27 -10.65 10.39 -5.48
N PHE A 28 -10.41 11.64 -5.10
CA PHE A 28 -9.09 12.26 -5.04
C PHE A 28 -8.53 12.28 -3.61
N GLY A 29 -7.35 11.68 -3.46
CA GLY A 29 -6.67 11.57 -2.17
C GLY A 29 -5.52 12.55 -2.01
N LEU A 30 -5.10 12.71 -0.75
CA LEU A 30 -3.90 13.47 -0.40
C LEU A 30 -3.00 12.65 0.55
N GLY A 31 -1.69 12.79 0.39
CA GLY A 31 -0.73 12.27 1.36
C GLY A 31 -0.88 12.97 2.71
N LEU A 32 -1.20 12.22 3.75
CA LEU A 32 -1.29 12.72 5.11
C LEU A 32 0.11 12.82 5.71
N ARG A 33 0.50 14.03 6.11
CA ARG A 33 1.83 14.34 6.66
C ARG A 33 1.69 15.05 8.00
N THR A 34 2.59 14.75 8.94
CA THR A 34 2.56 15.24 10.33
C THR A 34 2.28 16.74 10.49
N PRO A 35 2.87 17.65 9.69
CA PRO A 35 2.59 19.08 9.81
C PRO A 35 1.12 19.46 9.59
N HIS A 36 0.36 18.67 8.85
CA HIS A 36 -1.02 18.95 8.46
C HIS A 36 -2.06 18.37 9.42
N TYR A 37 -1.68 17.53 10.40
CA TYR A 37 -2.66 16.88 11.27
C TYR A 37 -3.55 17.86 12.05
N PRO A 38 -3.01 18.94 12.67
CA PRO A 38 -3.85 19.88 13.39
C PRO A 38 -4.85 20.59 12.47
N GLU A 39 -4.42 20.91 11.24
CA GLU A 39 -5.26 21.57 10.24
C GLU A 39 -6.38 20.65 9.74
N VAL A 40 -6.08 19.39 9.42
CA VAL A 40 -7.07 18.40 8.99
C VAL A 40 -8.14 18.21 10.07
N LEU A 41 -7.74 18.07 11.34
CA LEU A 41 -8.69 17.90 12.44
C LEU A 41 -9.51 19.16 12.73
N ALA A 42 -8.91 20.34 12.61
CA ALA A 42 -9.59 21.60 12.91
C ALA A 42 -10.54 22.04 11.79
N GLN A 43 -10.14 21.86 10.53
CA GLN A 43 -10.83 22.42 9.37
C GLN A 43 -11.67 21.38 8.61
N GLN A 44 -11.37 20.08 8.75
CA GLN A 44 -12.02 19.01 8.00
C GLN A 44 -12.14 19.34 6.49
N PRO A 45 -10.99 19.48 5.80
CA PRO A 45 -10.99 19.90 4.39
C PRO A 45 -11.76 18.91 3.52
N THR A 46 -12.27 19.40 2.38
CA THR A 46 -12.93 18.57 1.36
C THR A 46 -11.89 17.76 0.60
N VAL A 47 -11.53 16.61 1.15
CA VAL A 47 -10.64 15.60 0.57
C VAL A 47 -11.36 14.26 0.70
N ASP A 48 -11.33 13.42 -0.34
CA ASP A 48 -12.12 12.20 -0.34
C ASP A 48 -11.50 11.08 0.52
N TRP A 49 -10.16 11.02 0.59
CA TRP A 49 -9.40 10.07 1.39
C TRP A 49 -7.96 10.53 1.64
N PHE A 50 -7.29 9.93 2.62
CA PHE A 50 -5.89 10.20 2.91
C PHE A 50 -5.00 8.96 2.75
N GLU A 51 -3.78 9.18 2.29
CA GLU A 51 -2.73 8.15 2.26
C GLU A 51 -1.77 8.31 3.42
N ILE A 52 -1.43 7.21 4.09
CA ILE A 52 -0.37 7.17 5.10
C ILE A 52 0.79 6.26 4.69
N ILE A 53 1.99 6.59 5.16
CA ILE A 53 3.16 5.70 5.08
C ILE A 53 3.13 4.76 6.29
N ALA A 54 3.08 3.44 6.08
CA ALA A 54 2.85 2.43 7.12
C ALA A 54 3.85 2.54 8.28
N GLU A 55 5.14 2.66 7.95
CA GLU A 55 6.28 2.62 8.87
C GLU A 55 6.26 3.76 9.89
N ASN A 56 5.63 4.89 9.54
CA ASN A 56 5.46 6.01 10.47
C ASN A 56 4.54 5.66 11.66
N TYR A 57 3.86 4.52 11.61
CA TYR A 57 2.88 4.07 12.59
C TYR A 57 3.20 2.69 13.20
N PHE A 58 4.38 2.14 12.96
CA PHE A 58 4.87 0.93 13.65
C PHE A 58 5.36 1.25 15.06
N VAL A 59 4.47 1.85 15.85
CA VAL A 59 4.71 2.28 17.23
C VAL A 59 3.59 1.73 18.11
N GLU A 60 3.88 1.49 19.39
CA GLU A 60 2.87 0.98 20.34
C GLU A 60 1.79 2.00 20.68
N GLY A 61 2.03 3.29 20.45
CA GLY A 61 1.17 4.38 20.94
C GLY A 61 1.65 5.78 20.60
N GLY A 62 1.04 6.75 21.26
CA GLY A 62 1.46 8.15 21.24
C GLY A 62 0.76 9.00 20.18
N LYS A 63 1.35 10.17 19.92
CA LYS A 63 0.77 11.19 19.03
C LYS A 63 0.44 10.66 17.63
N PRO A 64 1.30 9.87 16.95
CA PRO A 64 1.00 9.39 15.60
C PRO A 64 -0.32 8.62 15.54
N LEU A 65 -0.51 7.63 16.44
CA LEU A 65 -1.74 6.84 16.48
C LEU A 65 -2.96 7.64 16.96
N TYR A 66 -2.78 8.59 17.88
CA TYR A 66 -3.86 9.50 18.28
C TYR A 66 -4.42 10.28 17.09
N TYR A 67 -3.56 10.89 16.27
CA TYR A 67 -3.99 11.65 15.10
C TYR A 67 -4.56 10.72 14.02
N LEU A 68 -3.94 9.56 13.79
CA LEU A 68 -4.43 8.58 12.83
C LEU A 68 -5.86 8.15 13.16
N ASP A 69 -6.13 7.76 14.40
CA ASP A 69 -7.48 7.33 14.81
C ASP A 69 -8.50 8.46 14.66
N ALA A 70 -8.11 9.69 15.03
CA ALA A 70 -8.97 10.84 14.97
C ALA A 70 -9.34 11.19 13.52
N ILE A 71 -8.38 11.13 12.59
CA ILE A 71 -8.61 11.41 11.17
C ILE A 71 -9.35 10.24 10.50
N ARG A 72 -8.97 8.98 10.80
CA ARG A 72 -9.59 7.77 10.24
C ARG A 72 -11.08 7.66 10.57
N ARG A 73 -11.52 8.23 11.69
CA ARG A 73 -12.96 8.28 12.03
C ARG A 73 -13.77 8.99 10.94
N ASP A 74 -13.21 10.05 10.37
CA ASP A 74 -13.93 10.96 9.49
C ASP A 74 -13.55 10.78 8.01
N TYR A 75 -12.38 10.17 7.73
CA TYR A 75 -11.86 9.94 6.37
C TYR A 75 -11.47 8.47 6.13
N PRO A 76 -11.75 7.91 4.93
CA PRO A 76 -11.09 6.69 4.47
C PRO A 76 -9.57 6.87 4.43
N ILE A 77 -8.84 5.79 4.74
CA ILE A 77 -7.38 5.79 4.71
C ILE A 77 -6.90 4.70 3.74
N ALA A 78 -5.93 5.04 2.91
CA ALA A 78 -5.07 4.09 2.22
C ALA A 78 -3.73 3.98 2.96
N ILE A 79 -3.15 2.78 2.97
CA ILE A 79 -1.82 2.53 3.51
C ILE A 79 -0.88 2.27 2.34
N HIS A 80 0.23 2.98 2.31
CA HIS A 80 1.34 2.71 1.42
C HIS A 80 2.58 2.35 2.27
N GLY A 81 3.14 1.17 2.06
CA GLY A 81 4.41 0.75 2.67
C GLY A 81 5.58 1.05 1.75
N VAL A 82 6.77 1.24 2.32
CA VAL A 82 7.99 1.56 1.54
C VAL A 82 9.14 0.58 1.78
N SER A 83 8.97 -0.40 2.68
CA SER A 83 10.06 -1.26 3.17
C SER A 83 9.79 -2.76 3.02
N LEU A 84 8.70 -3.19 2.37
CA LEU A 84 8.37 -4.62 2.26
C LEU A 84 9.43 -5.42 1.50
N SER A 85 10.11 -4.80 0.53
CA SER A 85 11.18 -5.45 -0.25
C SER A 85 10.70 -6.75 -0.92
N VAL A 86 9.56 -6.71 -1.59
CA VAL A 86 8.91 -7.90 -2.15
C VAL A 86 9.75 -8.56 -3.25
N GLY A 87 10.58 -7.78 -3.95
CA GLY A 87 11.57 -8.25 -4.91
C GLY A 87 12.85 -8.81 -4.31
N GLY A 88 13.05 -8.68 -2.99
CA GLY A 88 14.28 -9.07 -2.31
C GLY A 88 14.52 -10.59 -2.30
N ALA A 89 15.80 -10.99 -2.24
CA ALA A 89 16.20 -12.39 -2.13
C ALA A 89 16.11 -12.94 -0.69
N ASP A 90 16.26 -12.06 0.31
CA ASP A 90 16.15 -12.44 1.72
C ASP A 90 14.70 -12.84 2.06
N PRO A 91 14.48 -13.71 3.07
CA PRO A 91 13.14 -14.02 3.57
C PRO A 91 12.35 -12.75 3.93
N LEU A 92 11.03 -12.76 3.73
CA LEU A 92 10.17 -11.65 4.16
C LEU A 92 10.32 -11.41 5.66
N ASP A 93 10.48 -10.15 6.04
CA ASP A 93 10.61 -9.73 7.43
C ASP A 93 9.29 -9.97 8.18
N GLN A 94 9.31 -10.96 9.08
CA GLN A 94 8.12 -11.34 9.85
C GLN A 94 7.71 -10.28 10.88
N ALA A 95 8.66 -9.48 11.38
CA ALA A 95 8.34 -8.38 12.29
C ALA A 95 7.66 -7.23 11.55
N TYR A 96 8.13 -6.91 10.34
CA TYR A 96 7.47 -5.96 9.45
C TYR A 96 6.04 -6.41 9.12
N LEU A 97 5.85 -7.66 8.69
CA LEU A 97 4.52 -8.19 8.37
C LEU A 97 3.58 -8.16 9.56
N ALA A 98 4.06 -8.49 10.76
CA ALA A 98 3.26 -8.42 11.98
C ALA A 98 2.82 -6.97 12.28
N ALA A 99 3.74 -6.00 12.18
CA ALA A 99 3.43 -4.58 12.40
C ALA A 99 2.46 -4.03 11.35
N LEU A 100 2.66 -4.39 10.07
CA LEU A 100 1.77 -4.02 8.98
C LEU A 100 0.38 -4.61 9.16
N LYS A 101 0.28 -5.88 9.58
CA LYS A 101 -1.00 -6.52 9.88
C LYS A 101 -1.74 -5.84 11.02
N GLN A 102 -1.05 -5.53 12.11
CA GLN A 102 -1.64 -4.80 13.25
C GLN A 102 -2.16 -3.42 12.81
N LEU A 103 -1.39 -2.70 12.00
CA LEU A 103 -1.82 -1.41 11.46
C LEU A 103 -3.02 -1.56 10.53
N ALA A 104 -3.01 -2.53 9.62
CA ALA A 104 -4.12 -2.80 8.72
C ALA A 104 -5.40 -3.20 9.47
N GLU A 105 -5.28 -3.99 10.53
CA GLU A 105 -6.41 -4.37 11.41
C GLU A 105 -6.98 -3.15 12.15
N ARG A 106 -6.11 -2.24 12.62
CA ARG A 106 -6.53 -0.99 13.28
C ARG A 106 -7.21 -0.03 12.31
N VAL A 107 -6.60 0.20 11.16
CA VAL A 107 -7.00 1.23 10.20
C VAL A 107 -8.15 0.74 9.32
N GLN A 108 -8.27 -0.56 9.06
CA GLN A 108 -9.20 -1.09 8.06
C GLN A 108 -9.13 -0.28 6.76
N PRO A 109 -7.95 -0.24 6.10
CA PRO A 109 -7.70 0.68 5.01
C PRO A 109 -8.44 0.26 3.75
N ALA A 110 -8.86 1.24 2.95
CA ALA A 110 -9.51 0.97 1.67
C ALA A 110 -8.54 0.26 0.71
N TRP A 111 -7.27 0.69 0.68
CA TRP A 111 -6.20 0.11 -0.12
C TRP A 111 -4.93 -0.10 0.73
N LEU A 112 -4.16 -1.13 0.40
CA LEU A 112 -2.82 -1.34 0.95
C LEU A 112 -1.88 -1.63 -0.21
N SER A 113 -0.87 -0.78 -0.38
CA SER A 113 0.12 -0.85 -1.43
C SER A 113 1.54 -0.92 -0.89
N ASP A 114 2.48 -1.41 -1.70
CA ASP A 114 3.93 -1.27 -1.48
C ASP A 114 4.65 -1.31 -2.85
N HIS A 115 5.95 -1.03 -2.87
CA HIS A 115 6.74 -0.94 -4.10
C HIS A 115 7.12 -2.31 -4.66
N LEU A 116 7.11 -2.44 -6.00
CA LEU A 116 7.70 -3.57 -6.72
C LEU A 116 9.23 -3.43 -6.81
N CYS A 117 9.92 -3.59 -5.69
CA CYS A 117 11.37 -3.50 -5.66
C CYS A 117 11.98 -4.38 -4.56
N TRP A 118 13.31 -4.38 -4.49
CA TRP A 118 14.04 -4.82 -3.32
C TRP A 118 14.71 -3.61 -2.68
N THR A 119 14.49 -3.46 -1.38
CA THR A 119 15.09 -2.44 -0.53
C THR A 119 16.03 -3.08 0.48
N SER A 120 16.39 -4.35 0.36
CA SER A 120 17.25 -5.02 1.34
C SER A 120 18.11 -6.13 0.75
N GLN A 121 19.36 -6.21 1.20
CA GLN A 121 20.26 -7.32 0.92
C GLN A 121 21.11 -7.64 2.16
N ALA A 122 21.19 -8.92 2.52
CA ALA A 122 21.97 -9.41 3.66
C ALA A 122 21.58 -8.73 4.99
N GLY A 123 20.28 -8.47 5.18
CA GLY A 123 19.74 -7.85 6.39
C GLY A 123 19.98 -6.34 6.54
N GLN A 124 20.51 -5.66 5.53
CA GLN A 124 20.60 -4.19 5.51
C GLN A 124 19.47 -3.61 4.66
N GLN A 125 18.72 -2.66 5.21
CA GLN A 125 17.78 -1.85 4.44
C GLN A 125 18.56 -0.81 3.63
N LEU A 126 18.42 -0.89 2.32
CA LEU A 126 18.86 0.06 1.33
C LEU A 126 17.74 1.09 1.16
N HIS A 127 18.08 2.37 1.21
CA HIS A 127 17.12 3.46 0.97
C HIS A 127 16.80 3.67 -0.52
N ASP A 128 17.37 2.84 -1.40
CA ASP A 128 17.14 2.86 -2.84
C ASP A 128 16.20 1.74 -3.26
N LEU A 129 15.26 2.07 -4.16
CA LEU A 129 14.40 1.13 -4.86
C LEU A 129 15.22 0.48 -5.98
N LEU A 130 15.88 -0.64 -5.68
CA LEU A 130 16.75 -1.26 -6.67
C LEU A 130 15.92 -1.97 -7.76
N PRO A 131 16.29 -1.85 -9.04
CA PRO A 131 15.55 -2.47 -10.13
C PRO A 131 15.66 -4.00 -10.07
N LEU A 132 14.67 -4.68 -10.64
CA LEU A 132 14.64 -6.12 -10.81
C LEU A 132 15.01 -6.48 -12.26
N PRO A 133 15.69 -7.61 -12.50
CA PRO A 133 15.78 -8.14 -13.86
C PRO A 133 14.39 -8.58 -14.32
N TYR A 134 13.89 -8.05 -15.44
CA TYR A 134 12.55 -8.38 -15.94
C TYR A 134 12.56 -9.74 -16.66
N THR A 135 12.65 -10.81 -15.88
CA THR A 135 12.67 -12.21 -16.33
C THR A 135 11.50 -12.99 -15.75
N GLU A 136 11.13 -14.09 -16.40
CA GLU A 136 10.10 -15.02 -15.90
C GLU A 136 10.45 -15.60 -14.51
N GLU A 137 11.73 -15.80 -14.23
CA GLU A 137 12.20 -16.24 -12.90
C GLU A 137 11.89 -15.18 -11.83
N ALA A 138 12.15 -13.90 -12.12
CA ALA A 138 11.84 -12.82 -11.22
C ALA A 138 10.32 -12.64 -11.05
N VAL A 139 9.53 -12.83 -12.11
CA VAL A 139 8.06 -12.85 -12.03
C VAL A 139 7.60 -13.93 -11.04
N ALA A 140 8.08 -15.16 -11.21
CA ALA A 140 7.70 -16.27 -10.35
C ALA A 140 8.12 -16.05 -8.89
N HIS A 141 9.32 -15.52 -8.66
CA HIS A 141 9.84 -15.17 -7.33
C HIS A 141 8.97 -14.12 -6.64
N VAL A 142 8.73 -12.99 -7.30
CA VAL A 142 7.93 -11.90 -6.73
C VAL A 142 6.50 -12.36 -6.50
N ALA A 143 5.88 -13.02 -7.48
CA ALA A 143 4.49 -13.46 -7.36
C ALA A 143 4.30 -14.44 -6.19
N ALA A 144 5.26 -15.32 -5.93
CA ALA A 144 5.24 -16.21 -4.76
C ALA A 144 5.28 -15.45 -3.43
N ARG A 145 6.12 -14.40 -3.35
CA ARG A 145 6.23 -13.57 -2.14
C ARG A 145 5.02 -12.70 -1.93
N VAL A 146 4.45 -12.12 -3.00
CA VAL A 146 3.20 -11.37 -2.92
C VAL A 146 2.08 -12.25 -2.39
N ARG A 147 1.94 -13.50 -2.88
CA ARG A 147 0.97 -14.45 -2.32
C ARG A 147 1.20 -14.71 -0.83
N GLN A 148 2.45 -14.94 -0.41
CA GLN A 148 2.78 -15.10 1.01
C GLN A 148 2.36 -13.88 1.87
N VAL A 149 2.58 -12.66 1.36
CA VAL A 149 2.15 -11.42 2.03
C VAL A 149 0.63 -11.34 2.10
N GLN A 150 -0.07 -11.58 0.99
CA GLN A 150 -1.54 -11.55 0.94
C GLN A 150 -2.17 -12.60 1.85
N ASP A 151 -1.61 -13.81 1.89
CA ASP A 151 -2.03 -14.90 2.78
C ASP A 151 -1.85 -14.50 4.25
N TYR A 152 -0.72 -13.87 4.59
CA TYR A 152 -0.46 -13.41 5.95
C TYR A 152 -1.39 -12.27 6.38
N LEU A 153 -1.58 -11.28 5.51
CA LEU A 153 -2.44 -10.11 5.76
C LEU A 153 -3.93 -10.45 5.64
N GLY A 154 -4.29 -11.52 4.96
CA GLY A 154 -5.67 -11.94 4.70
C GLY A 154 -6.40 -11.01 3.71
N ARG A 155 -5.67 -10.35 2.79
CA ARG A 155 -6.25 -9.41 1.83
C ARG A 155 -5.39 -9.23 0.58
N GLN A 156 -6.01 -8.76 -0.49
CA GLN A 156 -5.33 -8.37 -1.72
C GLN A 156 -4.58 -7.05 -1.51
N ILE A 157 -3.39 -6.93 -2.12
CA ILE A 157 -2.56 -5.72 -2.06
C ILE A 157 -2.38 -5.12 -3.46
N LEU A 158 -1.92 -3.87 -3.51
CA LEU A 158 -1.51 -3.20 -4.74
C LEU A 158 0.02 -3.17 -4.81
N LEU A 159 0.58 -3.36 -5.99
CA LEU A 159 2.01 -3.15 -6.23
C LEU A 159 2.22 -1.90 -7.06
N GLU A 160 3.13 -1.05 -6.60
CA GLU A 160 3.50 0.17 -7.30
C GLU A 160 4.68 -0.06 -8.26
N ASN A 161 4.58 0.47 -9.47
CA ASN A 161 5.72 0.56 -10.40
C ASN A 161 6.75 1.55 -9.84
N VAL A 162 8.05 1.21 -9.95
CA VAL A 162 9.14 2.05 -9.46
C VAL A 162 9.90 2.65 -10.63
N SER A 163 10.38 3.89 -10.46
CA SER A 163 11.28 4.52 -11.44
C SER A 163 12.49 3.61 -11.74
N SER A 164 12.64 3.20 -13.00
CA SER A 164 13.80 2.39 -13.44
C SER A 164 14.92 3.27 -14.00
N TYR A 165 15.99 3.45 -13.23
CA TYR A 165 17.19 4.17 -13.68
C TYR A 165 18.20 3.30 -14.45
N VAL A 166 18.09 1.98 -14.35
CA VAL A 166 19.02 1.01 -14.93
C VAL A 166 18.27 -0.24 -15.36
N SER A 167 18.53 -0.72 -16.58
CA SER A 167 17.98 -1.99 -17.07
C SER A 167 19.05 -3.09 -17.08
N PHE A 168 18.67 -4.30 -16.64
CA PHE A 168 19.56 -5.47 -16.71
C PHE A 168 19.60 -6.01 -18.14
N ARG A 169 20.79 -6.43 -18.61
CA ARG A 169 20.95 -7.10 -19.93
C ARG A 169 20.15 -8.40 -20.04
N GLN A 170 19.87 -9.02 -18.90
CA GLN A 170 19.13 -10.26 -18.77
C GLN A 170 17.62 -10.06 -18.87
N SER A 171 17.12 -8.82 -18.88
CA SER A 171 15.70 -8.52 -19.00
C SER A 171 15.16 -9.02 -20.34
N GLN A 172 14.08 -9.79 -20.29
CA GLN A 172 13.41 -10.41 -21.43
C GLN A 172 12.03 -9.79 -21.68
N LEU A 173 11.44 -9.21 -20.62
CA LEU A 173 10.15 -8.56 -20.63
C LEU A 173 10.34 -7.03 -20.60
N SER A 174 9.35 -6.31 -21.10
CA SER A 174 9.20 -4.89 -20.78
C SER A 174 8.76 -4.72 -19.32
N GLU A 175 8.85 -3.50 -18.79
CA GLU A 175 8.39 -3.20 -17.43
C GLU A 175 6.89 -3.49 -17.25
N TRP A 176 6.06 -3.07 -18.21
CA TRP A 176 4.61 -3.29 -18.12
C TRP A 176 4.25 -4.77 -18.30
N ASP A 177 4.98 -5.53 -19.12
CA ASP A 177 4.78 -6.98 -19.23
C ASP A 177 5.18 -7.68 -17.92
N PHE A 178 6.30 -7.27 -17.32
CA PHE A 178 6.76 -7.80 -16.03
C PHE A 178 5.75 -7.52 -14.91
N LEU A 179 5.33 -6.27 -14.73
CA LEU A 179 4.35 -5.88 -13.73
C LEU A 179 3.01 -6.60 -13.94
N SER A 180 2.51 -6.63 -15.18
CA SER A 180 1.26 -7.33 -15.51
C SER A 180 1.35 -8.83 -15.21
N ALA A 181 2.48 -9.48 -15.52
CA ALA A 181 2.70 -10.89 -15.25
C ALA A 181 2.75 -11.18 -13.74
N VAL A 182 3.43 -10.33 -12.96
CA VAL A 182 3.46 -10.43 -11.49
C VAL A 182 2.04 -10.31 -10.92
N CYS A 183 1.27 -9.28 -11.31
CA CYS A 183 -0.07 -9.06 -10.82
C CYS A 183 -1.02 -10.21 -11.19
N ALA A 184 -0.95 -10.70 -12.43
CA ALA A 184 -1.76 -11.83 -12.88
C ALA A 184 -1.41 -13.12 -12.12
N GLN A 185 -0.13 -13.41 -11.91
CA GLN A 185 0.30 -14.64 -11.23
C GLN A 185 0.09 -14.60 -9.72
N ALA A 186 0.17 -13.41 -9.10
CA ALA A 186 -0.02 -13.22 -7.67
C ALA A 186 -1.48 -13.00 -7.27
N ASP A 187 -2.36 -12.74 -8.24
CA ASP A 187 -3.71 -12.19 -8.02
C ASP A 187 -3.62 -10.95 -7.10
N CYS A 188 -2.85 -9.96 -7.53
CA CYS A 188 -2.73 -8.67 -6.87
C CYS A 188 -3.03 -7.52 -7.83
N LEU A 189 -3.14 -6.33 -7.29
CA LEU A 189 -3.56 -5.13 -8.01
C LEU A 189 -2.35 -4.25 -8.36
N ILE A 190 -2.57 -3.23 -9.17
CA ILE A 190 -1.55 -2.25 -9.56
C ILE A 190 -1.89 -0.89 -8.94
N LEU A 191 -0.92 -0.28 -8.29
CA LEU A 191 -0.88 1.17 -8.05
C LEU A 191 0.01 1.77 -9.14
N LEU A 192 -0.54 2.58 -10.03
CA LEU A 192 0.23 3.16 -11.13
C LEU A 192 0.66 4.57 -10.75
N ASP A 193 1.95 4.76 -10.46
CA ASP A 193 2.55 6.09 -10.40
C ASP A 193 2.94 6.51 -11.82
N ILE A 194 2.40 7.64 -12.27
CA ILE A 194 2.59 8.19 -13.61
C ILE A 194 3.95 8.89 -13.74
N ASN A 195 4.54 9.33 -12.63
CA ASN A 195 5.84 9.97 -12.62
C ASN A 195 6.99 8.96 -12.79
N ASN A 196 6.77 7.72 -12.37
CA ASN A 196 7.71 6.60 -12.52
C ASN A 196 7.67 6.04 -13.94
#